data_AF-A0A6C0CKS3-F1
#
_entry.id   AF-A0A6C0CKS3-F1
#
_cell.length_a   1.000
_cell.length_b   1.000
_cell.length_c   1.000
_cell.angle_alpha   90.00
_cell.angle_beta   90.00
_cell.angle_gamma   90.00
#
_symmetry.space_group_name_H-M   'P 1'
#
loop_
_entity.id
_entity.type
_entity.pdbx_description
1 polymer ?
#
loop_
_entity_poly.entity_id
_entity_poly.type
_entity_poly.pdbx_seq_one_letter_code
_entity_poly.pdbx_strand_id
1 'polypeptide(L)'
;MGSASSIFANKSIYLTYDESSQDVKIWEFTNSIKNLPIKLFINDSSKINDSNIMIHLVSKSSIKHHKQLSDINSGIHKVSIFIYTDRKVPIIKNNNLTENNQSISLSYLDYNNFEEIFPIILTKLQEY
;
A
#
# COMPACT_ATOMS: atom_id res chain seq x y z
N MET A 1 -18.44 -8.92 -19.25
CA MET A 1 -17.24 -8.38 -18.57
C MET A 1 -17.36 -6.86 -18.45
N GLY A 2 -18.28 -6.34 -17.62
CA GLY A 2 -18.61 -4.90 -17.63
C GLY A 2 -18.87 -4.25 -16.26
N SER A 3 -18.69 -4.98 -15.15
CA SER A 3 -18.99 -4.43 -13.81
C SER A 3 -17.79 -4.15 -12.92
N ALA A 4 -16.60 -4.68 -13.23
CA ALA A 4 -15.41 -4.41 -12.42
C ALA A 4 -14.89 -2.98 -12.66
N SER A 5 -15.00 -2.46 -13.88
CA SER A 5 -14.48 -1.16 -14.29
C SER A 5 -15.15 0.03 -13.58
N SER A 6 -16.41 -0.10 -13.16
CA SER A 6 -17.15 0.98 -12.50
C SER A 6 -16.81 1.16 -11.02
N ILE A 7 -16.34 0.10 -10.35
CA ILE A 7 -15.97 0.13 -8.93
C ILE A 7 -14.71 0.97 -8.70
N PHE A 8 -13.82 1.03 -9.69
CA PHE A 8 -12.52 1.70 -9.60
C PHE A 8 -12.52 3.17 -9.96
N ALA A 9 -13.45 3.61 -10.81
CA ALA A 9 -13.41 4.93 -11.43
C ALA A 9 -13.41 6.09 -10.41
N ASN A 10 -13.94 5.86 -9.21
CA ASN A 10 -14.04 6.87 -8.16
C ASN A 10 -13.16 6.60 -6.93
N LYS A 11 -12.35 5.53 -6.95
CA LYS A 11 -11.51 5.16 -5.82
C LYS A 11 -10.09 5.68 -6.01
N SER A 12 -9.47 6.08 -4.90
CA SER A 12 -8.11 6.60 -4.86
C SER A 12 -7.22 5.84 -3.88
N ILE A 13 -5.99 5.55 -4.31
CA ILE A 13 -4.96 4.89 -3.51
C ILE A 13 -3.81 5.87 -3.33
N TYR A 14 -3.38 6.04 -2.08
CA TYR A 14 -2.07 6.61 -1.79
C TYR A 14 -1.06 5.46 -1.69
N LEU A 15 -0.08 5.43 -2.59
CA LEU A 15 1.02 4.46 -2.58
C LEU A 15 2.27 5.16 -2.06
N THR A 16 2.88 4.62 -1.01
CA THR A 16 4.17 5.12 -0.52
C THR A 16 5.22 4.03 -0.39
N TYR A 17 6.43 4.42 -0.77
CA TYR A 17 7.63 3.60 -0.68
C TYR A 17 8.85 4.52 -0.59
N ASP A 18 9.94 3.98 -0.07
CA ASP A 18 11.23 4.64 -0.09
C ASP A 18 11.74 4.77 -1.54
N GLU A 19 11.80 6.00 -2.05
CA GLU A 19 12.24 6.31 -3.42
C GLU A 19 13.69 5.91 -3.68
N SER A 20 14.51 5.78 -2.63
CA SER A 20 15.89 5.30 -2.73
C SER A 20 16.00 3.77 -2.78
N SER A 21 14.89 3.06 -2.57
CA SER A 21 14.88 1.59 -2.56
C SER A 21 15.18 1.02 -3.94
N GLN A 22 16.11 0.07 -3.97
CA GLN A 22 16.44 -0.72 -5.17
C GLN A 22 15.67 -2.06 -5.22
N ASP A 23 14.64 -2.21 -4.39
CA ASP A 23 13.85 -3.43 -4.34
C ASP A 23 13.02 -3.60 -5.63
N VAL A 24 13.35 -4.63 -6.41
CA VAL A 24 12.68 -4.95 -7.68
C VAL A 24 11.19 -5.17 -7.48
N LYS A 25 10.76 -5.72 -6.34
CA LYS A 25 9.33 -5.94 -6.06
C LYS A 25 8.56 -4.64 -5.87
N ILE A 26 9.20 -3.59 -5.36
CA ILE A 26 8.59 -2.26 -5.30
C ILE A 26 8.36 -1.73 -6.71
N TRP A 27 9.34 -1.89 -7.59
CA TRP A 27 9.22 -1.49 -8.99
C TRP A 27 8.12 -2.28 -9.73
N GLU A 28 8.13 -3.61 -9.60
CA GLU A 28 7.11 -4.49 -10.18
C GLU A 28 5.70 -4.14 -9.71
N PHE A 29 5.51 -4.01 -8.39
CA PHE A 29 4.21 -3.66 -7.82
C PHE A 29 3.75 -2.28 -8.30
N THR A 30 4.65 -1.29 -8.28
CA THR A 30 4.33 0.08 -8.69
C THR A 30 3.94 0.15 -10.17
N ASN A 31 4.58 -0.63 -11.04
CA ASN A 31 4.20 -0.69 -12.44
C ASN A 31 2.86 -1.40 -12.66
N SER A 32 2.62 -2.51 -11.95
CA SER A 32 1.35 -3.24 -12.07
C SER A 32 0.16 -2.42 -11.58
N ILE A 33 0.30 -1.75 -10.43
CA ILE A 33 -0.80 -0.95 -9.87
C ILE A 33 -1.10 0.31 -10.69
N LYS A 34 -0.10 0.90 -11.37
CA LYS A 34 -0.28 2.03 -12.30
C LYS A 34 -1.12 1.68 -13.53
N ASN A 35 -1.10 0.41 -13.95
CA ASN A 35 -1.87 -0.04 -15.11
C ASN A 35 -3.35 -0.25 -14.80
N LEU A 36 -3.76 -0.11 -13.53
CA LEU A 36 -5.14 -0.22 -13.13
C LEU A 36 -5.90 1.09 -13.36
N PRO A 37 -7.21 1.02 -13.69
CA PRO A 37 -8.04 2.21 -13.87
C PRO A 37 -8.47 2.82 -12.51
N ILE A 38 -7.50 3.12 -11.63
CA ILE A 38 -7.69 3.65 -10.27
C ILE A 38 -6.89 4.95 -10.15
N LYS A 39 -7.40 5.93 -9.39
CA LYS A 39 -6.66 7.15 -9.11
C LYS A 39 -5.50 6.86 -8.15
N LEU A 40 -4.29 6.84 -8.66
CA LEU A 40 -3.09 6.53 -7.88
C LEU A 40 -2.29 7.80 -7.58
N PHE A 41 -2.00 8.03 -6.29
CA PHE A 41 -1.09 9.07 -5.83
C PHE A 41 0.17 8.38 -5.28
N ILE A 42 1.35 8.73 -5.80
CA ILE A 42 2.59 8.05 -5.42
C ILE A 42 3.49 9.06 -4.69
N ASN A 43 3.79 8.78 -3.42
CA ASN A 43 4.68 9.62 -2.58
C ASN A 43 4.34 11.13 -2.57
N ASP A 44 3.07 11.47 -2.85
CA ASP A 44 2.54 12.82 -2.79
C ASP A 44 1.76 13.00 -1.49
N SER A 45 2.48 13.35 -0.42
CA SER A 45 1.92 13.46 0.94
C SER A 45 0.72 14.41 1.02
N SER A 46 0.58 15.36 0.08
CA SER A 46 -0.59 16.27 0.02
C SER A 46 -1.90 15.53 -0.28
N LYS A 47 -1.83 14.30 -0.79
CA LYS A 47 -2.96 13.46 -1.21
C LYS A 47 -3.34 12.36 -0.24
N ILE A 48 -2.68 12.27 0.91
CA ILE A 48 -2.99 11.28 1.95
C ILE A 48 -4.47 11.37 2.37
N ASN A 49 -4.97 12.57 2.63
CA ASN A 49 -6.36 12.76 3.05
C ASN A 49 -7.37 12.54 1.92
N ASP A 50 -6.99 12.83 0.67
CA ASP A 50 -7.79 12.64 -0.55
C ASP A 50 -7.89 11.16 -0.99
N SER A 51 -7.12 10.26 -0.34
CA SER A 51 -7.10 8.83 -0.65
C SER A 51 -8.15 8.03 0.13
N ASN A 52 -8.76 7.03 -0.52
CA ASN A 52 -9.64 6.06 0.16
C ASN A 52 -8.83 5.14 1.08
N ILE A 53 -7.75 4.57 0.55
CA ILE A 53 -6.83 3.71 1.30
C ILE A 53 -5.38 4.10 1.03
N MET A 54 -4.51 3.65 1.93
CA MET A 54 -3.06 3.78 1.78
C MET A 54 -2.41 2.42 1.58
N ILE A 55 -1.42 2.33 0.71
CA ILE A 55 -0.57 1.16 0.52
C ILE A 55 0.87 1.58 0.79
N HIS A 56 1.50 0.90 1.74
CA HIS A 56 2.88 1.16 2.14
C HIS A 56 3.74 -0.03 1.72
N LEU A 57 4.64 0.15 0.74
CA LEU A 57 5.61 -0.88 0.38
C LEU A 57 6.85 -0.73 1.26
N VAL A 58 7.11 -1.74 2.09
CA VAL A 58 8.11 -1.68 3.15
C VAL A 58 9.25 -2.66 2.87
N SER A 59 10.45 -2.14 2.60
CA SER A 59 11.68 -2.94 2.43
C SER A 59 12.64 -2.72 3.63
N LYS A 60 13.73 -3.50 3.76
CA LYS A 60 14.76 -3.33 4.83
C LYS A 60 15.33 -1.92 4.93
N SER A 61 15.31 -1.14 3.84
CA SER A 61 15.76 0.24 3.83
C SER A 61 14.67 1.24 4.25
N SER A 62 13.39 0.90 4.08
CA SER A 62 12.35 1.91 3.96
C SER A 62 11.86 2.51 5.29
N ILE A 63 11.88 1.76 6.40
CA ILE A 63 11.59 2.31 7.74
C ILE A 63 12.69 3.28 8.22
N LYS A 64 13.89 3.22 7.62
CA LYS A 64 14.95 4.20 7.92
C LYS A 64 14.73 5.54 7.22
N HIS A 65 13.86 5.61 6.21
CA HIS A 65 13.63 6.82 5.47
C HIS A 65 12.58 7.70 6.16
N HIS A 66 12.99 8.86 6.66
CA HIS A 66 12.14 9.79 7.40
C HIS A 66 10.86 10.19 6.64
N LYS A 67 10.90 10.26 5.30
CA LYS A 67 9.73 10.60 4.47
C LYS A 67 8.62 9.55 4.55
N GLN A 68 8.91 8.27 4.30
CA GLN A 68 7.89 7.21 4.35
C GLN A 68 7.32 7.09 5.77
N LEU A 69 8.16 7.17 6.80
CA LEU A 69 7.70 7.16 8.18
C LEU A 69 6.81 8.35 8.51
N SER A 70 7.14 9.55 7.99
CA SER A 70 6.30 10.74 8.13
C SER A 70 4.94 10.57 7.46
N ASP A 71 4.90 9.94 6.28
CA ASP A 71 3.65 9.67 5.57
C ASP A 71 2.78 8.64 6.30
N ILE A 72 3.39 7.58 6.83
CA ILE A 72 2.72 6.59 7.69
C ILE A 72 2.09 7.29 8.89
N ASN A 73 2.85 8.13 9.60
CA ASN A 73 2.36 8.85 10.77
C ASN A 73 1.25 9.85 10.42
N SER A 74 1.36 10.53 9.28
CA SER A 74 0.33 11.46 8.79
C SER A 74 -0.99 10.75 8.44
N GLY A 75 -0.89 9.48 8.04
CA GLY A 75 -2.01 8.61 7.68
C GLY A 75 -2.42 7.62 8.77
N ILE A 76 -2.02 7.81 10.04
CA ILE A 76 -2.14 6.78 11.07
C ILE A 76 -3.58 6.26 11.29
N HIS A 77 -4.59 7.11 11.09
CA HIS A 77 -6.01 6.77 11.23
C HIS A 77 -6.64 6.22 9.95
N LYS A 78 -5.95 6.29 8.80
CA LYS A 78 -6.44 5.78 7.51
C LYS A 78 -6.28 4.26 7.43
N VAL A 79 -7.19 3.64 6.69
CA VAL A 79 -7.08 2.21 6.34
C VAL A 79 -5.83 2.03 5.48
N SER A 80 -4.91 1.22 5.98
CA SER A 80 -3.58 1.02 5.41
C SER A 80 -3.31 -0.46 5.11
N ILE A 81 -2.67 -0.73 3.98
CA ILE A 81 -2.14 -2.04 3.62
C ILE A 81 -0.61 -1.93 3.65
N PHE A 82 0.02 -2.56 4.64
CA PHE A 82 1.47 -2.63 4.74
C PHE A 82 1.96 -3.88 4.01
N ILE A 83 2.72 -3.71 2.93
CA ILE A 83 3.25 -4.81 2.13
C ILE A 83 4.76 -4.86 2.34
N TYR A 84 5.22 -5.84 3.11
CA TYR A 84 6.65 -6.08 3.34
C TYR A 84 7.23 -6.82 2.14
N THR A 85 8.14 -6.19 1.40
CA THR A 85 8.61 -6.73 0.12
C THR A 85 9.72 -7.78 0.28
N ASP A 86 10.52 -7.64 1.33
CA ASP A 86 11.78 -8.35 1.50
C ASP A 86 11.83 -9.25 2.74
N ARG A 87 10.73 -9.30 3.50
CA ARG A 87 10.65 -10.05 4.76
C ARG A 87 9.22 -10.47 5.05
N LYS A 88 9.09 -11.48 5.91
CA LYS A 88 7.80 -11.85 6.51
C LYS A 88 7.25 -10.72 7.39
N VAL A 89 5.94 -10.68 7.57
CA VAL A 89 5.28 -9.71 8.46
C VAL A 89 5.91 -9.80 9.86
N PRO A 90 6.39 -8.69 10.45
CA PRO A 90 6.93 -8.71 11.79
C PRO A 90 5.90 -9.23 12.81
N ILE A 91 6.29 -10.21 13.63
CA ILE A 91 5.42 -10.84 14.65
C ILE A 91 5.26 -9.94 15.90
N ILE A 92 5.66 -8.66 15.82
CA ILE A 92 5.66 -7.76 16.97
C ILE A 92 4.21 -7.39 17.31
N LYS A 93 3.76 -7.78 18.51
CA LYS A 93 2.37 -7.65 18.98
C LYS A 93 1.78 -6.24 18.95
N ASN A 94 2.61 -5.19 18.91
CA ASN A 94 2.18 -3.78 18.84
C ASN A 94 2.99 -3.03 17.78
N ASN A 95 2.72 -3.27 16.51
CA ASN A 95 3.26 -2.42 15.45
C ASN A 95 2.36 -1.17 15.35
N ASN A 96 2.75 -0.08 16.01
CA ASN A 96 2.00 1.20 16.06
C ASN A 96 1.96 1.96 14.71
N LEU A 97 2.12 1.26 13.58
CA LEU A 97 2.17 1.89 12.26
C LEU A 97 0.78 2.37 11.79
N THR A 98 -0.28 1.96 12.49
CA THR A 98 -1.66 2.41 12.25
C THR A 98 -2.47 2.25 13.52
N GLU A 99 -3.42 3.16 13.73
CA GLU A 99 -4.45 3.06 14.77
C GLU A 99 -5.74 2.43 14.24
N ASN A 100 -5.83 2.24 12.92
CA ASN A 100 -7.01 1.70 12.27
C ASN A 100 -6.94 0.16 12.27
N ASN A 101 -7.89 -0.48 12.96
CA ASN A 101 -7.98 -1.94 13.09
C ASN A 101 -8.40 -2.66 11.79
N GLN A 102 -8.84 -1.93 10.76
CA GLN A 102 -9.17 -2.47 9.44
C GLN A 102 -7.95 -2.55 8.52
N SER A 103 -6.84 -1.92 8.93
CA SER A 103 -5.54 -2.01 8.28
C SER A 103 -4.96 -3.42 8.39
N ILE A 104 -4.20 -3.82 7.37
CA ILE A 104 -3.62 -5.17 7.28
C ILE A 104 -2.14 -5.10 6.96
N SER A 105 -1.42 -6.15 7.33
CA SER A 105 -0.02 -6.35 6.97
C SER A 105 0.12 -7.65 6.19
N LEU A 106 0.84 -7.59 5.09
CA LEU A 106 1.08 -8.70 4.16
C LEU A 106 2.58 -8.78 3.89
N SER A 107 3.09 -9.97 3.62
CA SER A 107 4.46 -10.14 3.14
C SER A 107 4.41 -10.57 1.69
N TYR A 108 5.07 -9.82 0.82
CA TYR A 108 5.20 -10.14 -0.60
C TYR A 108 5.94 -11.48 -0.80
N LEU A 109 6.70 -11.96 0.19
CA LEU A 109 7.34 -13.28 0.11
C LEU A 109 6.33 -14.43 0.19
N ASP A 110 5.11 -14.18 0.65
CA ASP A 110 4.06 -15.19 0.74
C ASP A 110 3.25 -15.30 -0.57
N TYR A 111 3.61 -14.50 -1.59
CA TYR A 111 2.93 -14.44 -2.88
C TYR A 111 3.93 -14.54 -4.03
N ASN A 112 3.52 -15.14 -5.15
CA ASN A 112 4.39 -15.29 -6.32
C ASN A 112 4.48 -13.99 -7.15
N ASN A 113 3.40 -13.20 -7.18
CA ASN A 113 3.30 -12.02 -8.02
C ASN A 113 2.22 -11.03 -7.51
N PHE A 114 2.07 -9.90 -8.23
CA PHE A 114 1.07 -8.88 -7.96
C PHE A 114 -0.38 -9.41 -8.04
N GLU A 115 -0.66 -10.33 -8.96
CA GLU A 115 -2.03 -10.83 -9.22
C GLU A 115 -2.60 -11.57 -8.01
N GLU A 116 -1.77 -12.20 -7.18
CA GLU A 116 -2.20 -12.85 -5.95
C GLU A 116 -2.50 -11.84 -4.81
N ILE A 117 -1.81 -10.70 -4.80
CA ILE A 117 -2.03 -9.63 -3.81
C ILE A 117 -3.22 -8.77 -4.19
N PHE A 118 -3.46 -8.60 -5.49
CA PHE A 118 -4.45 -7.70 -6.03
C PHE A 118 -5.87 -7.92 -5.48
N PRO A 119 -6.41 -9.15 -5.38
CA PRO A 119 -7.71 -9.40 -4.76
C PRO A 119 -7.85 -8.84 -3.34
N ILE A 120 -6.77 -8.83 -2.55
CA ILE A 120 -6.78 -8.31 -1.18
C ILE A 120 -6.94 -6.78 -1.20
N ILE A 121 -6.21 -6.11 -2.11
CA ILE A 121 -6.33 -4.67 -2.33
C ILE A 121 -7.75 -4.34 -2.80
N LEU A 122 -8.31 -5.15 -3.70
CA LEU A 122 -9.67 -4.98 -4.21
C LEU A 122 -10.73 -5.04 -3.12
N THR A 123 -10.66 -6.05 -2.26
CA THR A 123 -11.59 -6.18 -1.13
C THR A 123 -11.54 -4.95 -0.26
N LYS A 124 -10.33 -4.43 0.05
CA LYS A 124 -10.18 -3.23 0.87
C LYS A 124 -10.72 -1.97 0.19
N LEU A 125 -10.58 -1.81 -1.12
CA LEU A 125 -11.16 -0.69 -1.87
C LEU A 125 -12.68 -0.74 -1.99
N GLN A 126 -13.27 -1.94 -1.94
CA GLN A 126 -14.73 -2.08 -1.93
C GLN A 126 -15.32 -1.69 -0.58
N GLU A 127 -14.59 -1.94 0.52
CA GLU A 127 -15.00 -1.58 1.88
C GLU A 127 -14.98 -0.07 2.16
N TYR A 128 -14.08 0.71 1.52
CA TYR A 128 -13.84 2.15 1.81
C TYR A 128 -13.59 2.98 0.56
#